data_AF-A0A7J7MEP2-F1
#
_entry.id   AF-A0A7J7MEP2-F1
#
_cell.length_a   1.000
_cell.length_b   1.000
_cell.length_c   1.000
_cell.angle_alpha   90.00
_cell.angle_beta   90.00
_cell.angle_gamma   90.00
#
_symmetry.space_group_name_H-M   'P 1'
#
loop_
_entity.id
_entity.type
_entity.pdbx_description
1 polymer ?
#
loop_
_entity_poly.entity_id
_entity_poly.type
_entity_poly.pdbx_seq_one_letter_code
_entity_poly.pdbx_strand_id
1 'polypeptide(L)'
;MLAKESYFCDSPSDIIGQLFMQIDGKDDEKIDESDVGNRGARFDVLKSGNQVRDIDSKYLALTSKLDNAKNKFGEITDSKSRTLLDNSKGWKNPQKKWKQWVDQMCEIYGEMWKVTGLYEAIIGSTYEIKKDREMVLGLVEWWCPETNTFVFPWGEVTTTLEDVMLIGGLSVLGKPVTTCLSGDLVNIKDEMIKQFRICYKSKWKKVHHSAWMNQFMGNNLELEYVAFLAFWLSRFVFHVYPKDIICKKVFPVAIRLAQGIQIAFAPAVFASIYRDLRVLINHVFNNSGTLCVWAPFQIMQIWAYKRLPTLRSESKSLRPGEPRMARWHKLNSSSDLKILRFHMSSPKNF
;
A
#
# COMPACT_ATOMS: atom_id res chain seq x y z
N MET A 1 38.06 8.45 17.38
CA MET A 1 37.97 9.56 16.40
C MET A 1 37.08 9.08 15.27
N LEU A 2 35.99 9.81 15.02
CA LEU A 2 34.81 9.42 14.24
C LEU A 2 35.15 9.09 12.79
N ALA A 3 34.84 7.86 12.35
CA ALA A 3 34.78 7.53 10.93
C ALA A 3 33.33 7.66 10.46
N LYS A 4 33.11 8.64 9.59
CA LYS A 4 31.87 8.94 8.87
C LYS A 4 31.28 7.67 8.25
N GLU A 5 30.07 7.30 8.68
CA GLU A 5 29.18 6.47 7.86
C GLU A 5 28.60 7.37 6.76
N SER A 6 29.10 7.23 5.54
CA SER A 6 28.51 7.88 4.36
C SER A 6 28.25 6.86 3.26
N TYR A 7 27.08 7.05 2.65
CA TYR A 7 26.59 6.52 1.37
C TYR A 7 26.03 5.10 1.36
N PHE A 8 24.71 4.98 1.52
CA PHE A 8 23.89 4.08 0.71
C PHE A 8 22.45 4.63 0.53
N CYS A 9 22.24 5.33 -0.60
CA CYS A 9 20.96 5.69 -1.24
C CYS A 9 19.85 6.29 -0.34
N ASP A 10 19.96 7.59 -0.07
CA ASP A 10 18.79 8.45 0.07
C ASP A 10 18.07 8.53 -1.28
N SER A 11 17.17 7.57 -1.54
CA SER A 11 16.15 7.79 -2.56
C SER A 11 15.02 8.60 -1.91
N PRO A 12 14.60 9.74 -2.47
CA PRO A 12 13.40 10.49 -2.05
C PRO A 12 12.08 9.69 -2.14
N SER A 13 12.15 8.37 -2.40
CA SER A 13 11.02 7.46 -2.58
C SER A 13 10.87 6.40 -1.48
N ASP A 14 11.76 6.37 -0.47
CA ASP A 14 11.65 5.45 0.67
C ASP A 14 10.44 5.83 1.55
N ILE A 15 9.29 5.16 1.33
CA ILE A 15 8.04 5.39 2.08
C ILE A 15 8.28 5.19 3.57
N ILE A 16 9.02 4.15 3.95
CA ILE A 16 9.30 3.89 5.35
C ILE A 16 10.35 4.89 5.87
N GLY A 17 11.26 5.35 5.01
CA GLY A 17 12.02 6.59 5.21
C GLY A 17 11.12 7.76 5.57
N GLN A 18 10.22 8.19 4.69
CA GLN A 18 9.38 9.38 4.91
C GLN A 18 8.39 9.22 6.08
N LEU A 19 7.80 8.04 6.26
CA LEU A 19 6.93 7.75 7.41
C LEU A 19 7.70 7.75 8.75
N PHE A 20 8.97 7.33 8.76
CA PHE A 20 9.78 7.22 9.99
C PHE A 20 10.83 8.33 10.16
N MET A 21 11.11 9.15 9.14
CA MET A 21 12.00 10.33 9.20
C MET A 21 11.34 11.46 10.01
N GLN A 22 10.01 11.46 10.14
CA GLN A 22 9.31 12.32 11.09
C GLN A 22 9.59 11.96 12.57
N ILE A 23 10.25 10.83 12.85
CA ILE A 23 10.48 10.31 14.20
C ILE A 23 11.90 10.65 14.71
N ASP A 24 12.91 10.78 13.84
CA ASP A 24 14.29 11.07 14.25
C ASP A 24 14.61 12.58 14.30
N GLY A 25 13.64 13.47 14.04
CA GLY A 25 13.86 14.90 13.80
C GLY A 25 13.11 15.87 14.71
N LYS A 26 12.60 15.46 15.86
CA LYS A 26 11.97 16.38 16.84
C LYS A 26 12.46 16.09 18.25
N ASP A 27 13.66 16.54 18.54
CA ASP A 27 13.98 17.02 19.88
C ASP A 27 13.49 18.48 19.98
N ASP A 28 12.66 18.70 20.98
CA ASP A 28 12.29 19.98 21.63
C ASP A 28 12.09 21.22 20.77
N GLU A 29 10.82 21.54 20.48
CA GLU A 29 10.36 22.93 20.60
C GLU A 29 8.89 22.98 21.02
N LYS A 30 8.68 23.62 22.18
CA LYS A 30 7.40 23.88 22.82
C LYS A 30 6.47 24.66 21.89
N ILE A 31 5.23 24.21 21.74
CA ILE A 31 4.16 25.01 21.15
C ILE A 31 3.41 25.68 22.30
N ASP A 32 3.48 27.00 22.32
CA ASP A 32 2.79 27.88 23.26
C ASP A 32 1.31 27.99 22.85
N GLU A 33 0.41 27.64 23.77
CA GLU A 33 -1.04 27.81 23.62
C GLU A 33 -1.42 29.25 23.98
N SER A 34 -1.44 30.15 22.98
CA SER A 34 -2.22 31.39 23.07
C SER A 34 -2.54 31.97 21.69
N ASP A 35 -3.72 31.61 21.15
CA ASP A 35 -4.58 32.56 20.43
C ASP A 35 -5.94 31.92 20.12
N VAL A 36 -6.82 31.91 21.13
CA VAL A 36 -8.26 31.73 20.94
C VAL A 36 -8.85 33.09 20.62
N GLY A 37 -8.89 33.42 19.33
CA GLY A 37 -9.36 34.69 18.80
C GLY A 37 -10.54 34.53 17.82
N ASN A 38 -11.71 34.27 18.40
CA ASN A 38 -13.05 34.66 17.95
C ASN A 38 -13.19 35.27 16.53
N ARG A 39 -13.88 34.59 15.62
CA ARG A 39 -14.67 35.25 14.55
C ARG A 39 -15.74 34.30 14.01
N GLY A 40 -16.97 34.49 14.48
CA GLY A 40 -18.16 33.89 13.89
C GLY A 40 -18.35 34.33 12.45
N ALA A 41 -18.48 33.36 11.54
CA ALA A 41 -18.92 33.59 10.18
C ALA A 41 -20.37 33.13 10.04
N ARG A 42 -21.21 34.12 9.79
CA ARG A 42 -22.63 34.08 9.48
C ARG A 42 -22.88 33.16 8.28
N PHE A 43 -23.85 32.25 8.40
CA PHE A 43 -24.36 31.45 7.28
C PHE A 43 -25.14 32.35 6.34
N ASP A 44 -24.56 32.70 5.19
CA ASP A 44 -25.29 33.33 4.09
C ASP A 44 -25.72 32.27 3.07
N VAL A 45 -27.03 32.25 2.80
CA VAL A 45 -27.69 31.38 1.83
C VAL A 45 -27.44 31.90 0.40
N LEU A 46 -26.89 30.99 -0.41
CA LEU A 46 -26.72 30.92 -1.87
C LEU A 46 -27.51 31.92 -2.74
N LYS A 47 -26.78 32.61 -3.64
CA LYS A 47 -27.11 33.03 -5.03
C LYS A 47 -25.78 33.51 -5.65
N SER A 48 -25.41 33.33 -6.92
CA SER A 48 -26.11 33.04 -8.17
C SER A 48 -25.08 32.94 -9.31
N GLY A 49 -25.19 31.97 -10.22
CA GLY A 49 -24.69 32.00 -11.61
C GLY A 49 -23.17 32.07 -11.90
N ASN A 50 -22.39 32.86 -11.17
CA ASN A 50 -20.95 33.04 -11.42
C ASN A 50 -20.12 31.88 -10.86
N GLN A 51 -20.51 31.34 -9.71
CA GLN A 51 -19.85 30.19 -9.11
C GLN A 51 -20.10 28.92 -9.93
N VAL A 52 -21.29 28.78 -10.52
CA VAL A 52 -21.61 27.67 -11.44
C VAL A 52 -20.79 27.75 -12.73
N ARG A 53 -20.69 28.95 -13.34
CA ARG A 53 -19.85 29.16 -14.53
C ARG A 53 -18.36 28.94 -14.26
N ASP A 54 -17.87 29.29 -13.07
CA ASP A 54 -16.49 29.02 -12.65
C ASP A 54 -16.24 27.52 -12.43
N ILE A 55 -17.21 26.79 -11.87
CA ILE A 55 -17.17 25.32 -11.74
C ILE A 55 -17.18 24.66 -13.12
N ASP A 56 -18.07 25.06 -14.03
CA ASP A 56 -18.16 24.52 -15.38
C ASP A 56 -16.87 24.76 -16.17
N SER A 57 -16.28 25.96 -16.05
CA SER A 57 -15.00 26.29 -16.68
C SER A 57 -13.83 25.46 -16.14
N LYS A 58 -13.78 25.25 -14.81
CA LYS A 58 -12.78 24.38 -14.17
C LYS A 58 -12.96 22.92 -14.58
N TYR A 59 -14.20 22.45 -14.69
CA TYR A 59 -14.52 21.09 -15.13
C TYR A 59 -14.12 20.88 -16.59
N LEU A 60 -14.43 21.83 -17.49
CA LEU A 60 -14.00 21.82 -18.89
C LEU A 60 -12.46 21.83 -19.05
N ALA A 61 -11.75 22.59 -18.21
CA ALA A 61 -10.31 22.59 -18.19
C ALA A 61 -9.72 21.25 -17.70
N LEU A 62 -10.35 20.61 -16.72
CA LEU A 62 -10.01 19.27 -16.23
C LEU A 62 -10.25 18.21 -17.31
N THR A 63 -11.41 18.22 -17.98
CA THR A 63 -11.72 17.27 -19.05
C THR A 63 -10.80 17.44 -20.25
N SER A 64 -10.46 18.69 -20.63
CA SER A 64 -9.49 18.95 -21.69
C SER A 64 -8.08 18.44 -21.35
N LYS A 65 -7.62 18.64 -20.11
CA LYS A 65 -6.36 18.06 -19.62
C LYS A 65 -6.40 16.54 -19.63
N LEU A 66 -7.53 15.95 -19.24
CA LEU A 66 -7.73 14.51 -19.23
C LEU A 66 -7.74 13.93 -20.65
N ASP A 67 -8.35 14.59 -21.62
CA ASP A 67 -8.38 14.11 -23.00
C ASP A 67 -7.01 14.23 -23.68
N ASN A 68 -6.28 15.32 -23.41
CA ASN A 68 -4.86 15.42 -23.78
C ASN A 68 -4.02 14.35 -23.09
N ALA A 69 -4.32 14.03 -21.84
CA ALA A 69 -3.68 12.97 -21.08
C ALA A 69 -3.94 11.58 -21.68
N LYS A 70 -5.19 11.28 -22.06
CA LYS A 70 -5.57 10.02 -22.73
C LYS A 70 -4.89 9.86 -24.07
N ASN A 71 -4.84 10.93 -24.88
CA ASN A 71 -4.15 10.90 -26.17
C ASN A 71 -2.66 10.58 -25.99
N LYS A 72 -2.00 11.28 -25.05
CA LYS A 72 -0.60 11.03 -24.71
C LYS A 72 -0.38 9.63 -24.10
N PHE A 73 -1.31 9.15 -23.28
CA PHE A 73 -1.27 7.80 -22.72
C PHE A 73 -1.39 6.74 -23.82
N GLY A 74 -2.32 6.92 -24.76
CA GLY A 74 -2.49 6.09 -25.96
C GLY A 74 -1.21 5.97 -26.78
N GLU A 75 -0.49 7.08 -26.99
CA GLU A 75 0.80 7.10 -27.68
C GLU A 75 1.93 6.38 -26.90
N ILE A 76 1.90 6.42 -25.56
CA ILE A 76 2.93 5.79 -24.70
C ILE A 76 2.68 4.28 -24.49
N THR A 77 1.44 3.81 -24.66
CA THR A 77 1.02 2.44 -24.28
C THR A 77 1.65 1.28 -25.05
N ASP A 78 2.36 1.47 -26.16
CA ASP A 78 2.77 0.33 -26.99
C ASP A 78 4.10 -0.36 -26.64
N SER A 79 4.98 0.24 -25.83
CA SER A 79 6.19 -0.48 -25.38
C SER A 79 6.73 -0.04 -24.01
N LYS A 80 6.77 1.27 -23.73
CA LYS A 80 7.42 1.81 -22.52
C LYS A 80 6.58 1.56 -21.27
N SER A 81 5.28 1.85 -21.27
CA SER A 81 4.35 1.55 -20.15
C SER A 81 4.26 0.06 -19.80
N ARG A 82 4.33 -0.82 -20.80
CA ARG A 82 4.32 -2.28 -20.60
C ARG A 82 5.52 -2.74 -19.75
N THR A 83 6.72 -2.23 -20.01
CA THR A 83 7.92 -2.57 -19.21
C THR A 83 7.94 -1.94 -17.80
N LEU A 84 7.17 -0.87 -17.58
CA LEU A 84 7.13 -0.11 -16.32
C LEU A 84 6.40 -0.86 -15.19
N LEU A 85 5.26 -1.49 -15.51
CA LEU A 85 4.54 -2.34 -14.55
C LEU A 85 5.22 -3.69 -14.35
N ASP A 86 5.97 -4.21 -15.31
CA ASP A 86 6.71 -5.47 -15.15
C ASP A 86 7.74 -5.37 -14.04
N ASN A 87 8.24 -4.15 -13.81
CA ASN A 87 9.14 -3.82 -12.73
C ASN A 87 8.42 -3.43 -11.43
N SER A 88 7.08 -3.36 -11.36
CA SER A 88 6.37 -3.02 -10.12
C SER A 88 6.73 -4.00 -9.02
N LYS A 89 7.16 -3.49 -7.88
CA LYS A 89 7.84 -4.29 -6.86
C LYS A 89 6.94 -4.68 -5.69
N GLY A 90 5.79 -4.02 -5.57
CA GLY A 90 4.73 -4.31 -4.58
C GLY A 90 3.87 -5.54 -4.88
N TRP A 91 4.01 -6.16 -6.06
CA TRP A 91 3.29 -7.38 -6.38
C TRP A 91 4.05 -8.62 -5.89
N LYS A 92 3.62 -9.19 -4.76
CA LYS A 92 4.29 -10.33 -4.12
C LYS A 92 3.39 -11.56 -4.06
N ASN A 93 3.91 -12.66 -4.60
CA ASN A 93 3.29 -13.97 -4.44
C ASN A 93 3.72 -14.61 -3.11
N PRO A 94 2.81 -15.37 -2.46
CA PRO A 94 3.14 -16.11 -1.26
C PRO A 94 4.23 -17.15 -1.53
N GLN A 95 5.18 -17.29 -0.60
CA GLN A 95 6.18 -18.36 -0.64
C GLN A 95 5.57 -19.64 -0.06
N LYS A 96 6.00 -20.84 -0.52
CA LYS A 96 5.48 -22.10 0.03
C LYS A 96 5.64 -22.20 1.56
N LYS A 97 6.84 -21.86 2.06
CA LYS A 97 7.13 -21.83 3.49
C LYS A 97 6.35 -20.76 4.25
N TRP A 98 5.95 -19.67 3.58
CA TRP A 98 5.12 -18.62 4.21
C TRP A 98 3.77 -19.16 4.65
N LYS A 99 3.08 -19.90 3.77
CA LYS A 99 1.78 -20.50 4.14
C LYS A 99 1.92 -21.43 5.33
N GLN A 100 2.94 -22.29 5.33
CA GLN A 100 3.22 -23.19 6.45
C GLN A 100 3.47 -22.42 7.77
N TRP A 101 4.21 -21.32 7.71
CA TRP A 101 4.48 -20.50 8.89
C TRP A 101 3.22 -19.79 9.39
N VAL A 102 2.36 -19.33 8.48
CA VAL A 102 1.04 -18.77 8.83
C VAL A 102 0.17 -19.82 9.51
N ASP A 103 0.10 -21.04 8.96
CA ASP A 103 -0.70 -22.13 9.53
C ASP A 103 -0.24 -22.44 10.98
N GLN A 104 1.08 -22.57 11.21
CA GLN A 104 1.67 -22.76 12.56
C GLN A 104 1.35 -21.62 13.52
N MET A 105 1.55 -20.37 13.09
CA MET A 105 1.29 -19.20 13.94
C MET A 105 -0.21 -19.00 14.19
N CYS A 106 -1.07 -19.40 13.26
CA CYS A 106 -2.52 -19.31 13.40
C CYS A 106 -3.05 -20.24 14.49
N GLU A 107 -2.44 -21.41 14.70
CA GLU A 107 -2.82 -22.33 15.78
C GLU A 107 -2.63 -21.70 17.18
N ILE A 108 -1.62 -20.84 17.32
CA ILE A 108 -1.24 -20.23 18.61
C ILE A 108 -1.88 -18.84 18.78
N TYR A 109 -1.81 -18.00 17.74
CA TYR A 109 -2.16 -16.58 17.80
C TYR A 109 -3.45 -16.21 17.05
N GLY A 110 -4.14 -17.18 16.45
CA GLY A 110 -5.29 -16.94 15.58
C GLY A 110 -6.42 -16.13 16.24
N GLU A 111 -6.75 -16.42 17.52
CA GLU A 111 -7.75 -15.65 18.27
C GLU A 111 -7.30 -14.21 18.53
N MET A 112 -6.02 -14.02 18.89
CA MET A 112 -5.44 -12.68 19.04
C MET A 112 -5.51 -11.89 17.73
N TRP A 113 -5.26 -12.53 16.59
CA TRP A 113 -5.38 -11.88 15.29
C TRP A 113 -6.81 -11.45 14.96
N LYS A 114 -7.81 -12.20 15.40
CA LYS A 114 -9.23 -11.80 15.22
C LYS A 114 -9.55 -10.57 16.07
N VAL A 115 -9.18 -10.58 17.35
CA VAL A 115 -9.41 -9.46 18.28
C VAL A 115 -8.69 -8.20 17.83
N THR A 116 -7.46 -8.32 17.32
CA THR A 116 -6.65 -7.17 16.86
C THR A 116 -6.91 -6.76 15.42
N GLY A 117 -7.77 -7.48 14.69
CA GLY A 117 -8.08 -7.17 13.28
C GLY A 117 -6.93 -7.44 12.30
N LEU A 118 -6.05 -8.40 12.61
CA LEU A 118 -4.96 -8.85 11.74
C LEU A 118 -5.30 -10.11 10.94
N TYR A 119 -6.29 -10.88 11.38
CA TYR A 119 -6.58 -12.22 10.85
C TYR A 119 -6.76 -12.20 9.33
N GLU A 120 -7.67 -11.36 8.84
CA GLU A 120 -7.98 -11.22 7.41
C GLU A 120 -6.75 -10.86 6.57
N ALA A 121 -5.90 -9.93 7.04
CA ALA A 121 -4.73 -9.50 6.28
C ALA A 121 -3.59 -10.54 6.29
N ILE A 122 -3.38 -11.25 7.40
CA ILE A 122 -2.38 -12.31 7.50
C ILE A 122 -2.81 -13.51 6.66
N ILE A 123 -4.04 -14.00 6.83
CA ILE A 123 -4.58 -15.10 6.02
C ILE A 123 -4.62 -14.70 4.54
N GLY A 124 -5.03 -13.46 4.24
CA GLY A 124 -5.02 -12.88 2.90
C GLY A 124 -3.65 -12.96 2.22
N SER A 125 -2.57 -12.73 2.96
CA SER A 125 -1.20 -12.81 2.44
C SER A 125 -0.76 -14.20 1.97
N THR A 126 -1.52 -15.25 2.29
CA THR A 126 -1.29 -16.63 1.79
C THR A 126 -1.89 -16.86 0.40
N TYR A 127 -2.75 -15.95 -0.08
CA TYR A 127 -3.38 -16.04 -1.38
C TYR A 127 -2.56 -15.32 -2.44
N GLU A 128 -2.46 -15.98 -3.60
CA GLU A 128 -1.87 -15.44 -4.81
C GLU A 128 -2.93 -14.76 -5.67
N ILE A 129 -2.76 -13.46 -5.91
CA ILE A 129 -3.54 -12.69 -6.88
C ILE A 129 -2.66 -12.49 -8.11
N LYS A 130 -3.12 -12.94 -9.28
CA LYS A 130 -2.34 -12.75 -10.51
C LYS A 130 -2.41 -11.29 -10.93
N LYS A 131 -1.26 -10.76 -11.34
CA LYS A 131 -1.17 -9.38 -11.80
C LYS A 131 -1.84 -9.23 -13.17
N ASP A 132 -2.83 -8.36 -13.23
CA ASP A 132 -3.44 -7.86 -14.44
C ASP A 132 -2.90 -6.47 -14.74
N ARG A 133 -1.89 -6.42 -15.60
CA ARG A 133 -1.16 -5.20 -15.93
C ARG A 133 -2.08 -4.19 -16.60
N GLU A 134 -2.87 -4.68 -17.55
CA GLU A 134 -3.77 -3.86 -18.36
C GLU A 134 -4.86 -3.25 -17.47
N MET A 135 -5.38 -3.99 -16.48
CA MET A 135 -6.32 -3.41 -15.50
C MET A 135 -5.73 -2.23 -14.73
N VAL A 136 -4.51 -2.36 -14.22
CA VAL A 136 -3.85 -1.28 -13.49
C VAL A 136 -3.54 -0.09 -14.41
N LEU A 137 -3.07 -0.33 -15.64
CA LEU A 137 -2.86 0.74 -16.63
C LEU A 137 -4.15 1.45 -16.97
N GLY A 138 -5.23 0.69 -17.21
CA GLY A 138 -6.54 1.23 -17.49
C GLY A 138 -6.99 2.18 -16.38
N LEU A 139 -6.84 1.80 -15.11
CA LEU A 139 -7.15 2.69 -13.99
C LEU A 139 -6.26 3.94 -13.93
N VAL A 140 -4.95 3.78 -14.15
CA VAL A 140 -3.99 4.90 -14.13
C VAL A 140 -4.33 5.92 -15.23
N GLU A 141 -4.80 5.47 -16.40
CA GLU A 141 -5.24 6.34 -17.50
C GLU A 141 -6.34 7.32 -17.07
N TRP A 142 -7.20 6.91 -16.14
CA TRP A 142 -8.30 7.72 -15.62
C TRP A 142 -7.95 8.48 -14.33
N TRP A 143 -6.73 8.33 -13.79
CA TRP A 143 -6.35 8.95 -12.53
C TRP A 143 -6.06 10.44 -12.68
N CYS A 144 -6.75 11.29 -11.91
CA CYS A 144 -6.50 12.71 -11.79
C CYS A 144 -5.76 13.04 -10.48
N PRO A 145 -4.48 13.43 -10.53
CA PRO A 145 -3.71 13.77 -9.34
C PRO A 145 -4.15 15.08 -8.65
N GLU A 146 -4.92 15.95 -9.31
CA GLU A 146 -5.48 17.18 -8.73
C GLU A 146 -6.62 16.88 -7.76
N THR A 147 -7.55 15.99 -8.13
CA THR A 147 -8.71 15.60 -7.31
C THR A 147 -8.46 14.34 -6.48
N ASN A 148 -7.42 13.57 -6.77
CA ASN A 148 -7.17 12.23 -6.24
C ASN A 148 -8.34 11.25 -6.49
N THR A 149 -8.94 11.36 -7.67
CA THR A 149 -10.04 10.51 -8.13
C THR A 149 -9.76 9.93 -9.52
N PHE A 150 -10.49 8.88 -9.89
CA PHE A 150 -10.61 8.40 -11.26
C PHE A 150 -11.74 9.17 -11.95
N VAL A 151 -11.41 9.92 -12.99
CA VAL A 151 -12.34 10.81 -13.69
C VAL A 151 -12.85 10.09 -14.94
N PHE A 152 -13.94 9.34 -14.82
CA PHE A 152 -14.58 8.68 -15.97
C PHE A 152 -15.51 9.64 -16.73
N PRO A 153 -15.94 9.34 -17.97
CA PRO A 153 -16.82 10.23 -18.74
C PRO A 153 -18.17 10.50 -18.07
N TRP A 154 -18.60 9.62 -17.18
CA TRP A 154 -19.86 9.68 -16.46
C TRP A 154 -19.73 10.18 -15.01
N GLY A 155 -18.50 10.42 -14.52
CA GLY A 155 -18.30 10.96 -13.17
C GLY A 155 -16.97 10.58 -12.53
N GLU A 156 -16.72 11.19 -11.36
CA GLU A 156 -15.55 10.90 -10.54
C GLU A 156 -15.83 9.79 -9.53
N VAL A 157 -14.92 8.84 -9.43
CA VAL A 157 -14.96 7.79 -8.40
C VAL A 157 -13.58 7.59 -7.82
N THR A 158 -13.49 7.18 -6.56
CA THR A 158 -12.21 6.81 -5.98
C THR A 158 -12.31 5.60 -5.05
N THR A 159 -11.17 5.00 -4.78
CA THR A 159 -11.04 3.95 -3.74
C THR A 159 -11.19 4.57 -2.36
N THR A 160 -11.70 3.85 -1.39
CA THR A 160 -11.91 4.34 -0.01
C THR A 160 -11.07 3.58 1.02
N LEU A 161 -10.97 4.09 2.25
CA LEU A 161 -10.39 3.33 3.37
C LEU A 161 -11.16 2.05 3.67
N GLU A 162 -12.48 2.07 3.48
CA GLU A 162 -13.32 0.87 3.60
C GLU A 162 -12.91 -0.19 2.56
N ASP A 163 -12.60 0.20 1.33
CA ASP A 163 -12.12 -0.73 0.32
C ASP A 163 -10.78 -1.37 0.74
N VAL A 164 -9.84 -0.60 1.30
CA VAL A 164 -8.56 -1.12 1.81
C VAL A 164 -8.77 -2.09 2.96
N MET A 165 -9.69 -1.77 3.87
CA MET A 165 -10.06 -2.66 4.98
C MET A 165 -10.68 -3.96 4.50
N LEU A 166 -11.68 -3.87 3.62
CA LEU A 166 -12.45 -5.02 3.17
C LEU A 166 -11.68 -5.91 2.18
N ILE A 167 -10.85 -5.33 1.31
CA ILE A 167 -10.07 -6.08 0.32
C ILE A 167 -8.75 -6.54 0.92
N GLY A 168 -8.01 -5.64 1.58
CA GLY A 168 -6.69 -5.91 2.14
C GLY A 168 -6.72 -6.56 3.52
N GLY A 169 -7.86 -6.55 4.22
CA GLY A 169 -7.98 -7.03 5.60
C GLY A 169 -7.30 -6.11 6.63
N LEU A 170 -6.91 -4.89 6.24
CA LEU A 170 -6.10 -3.99 7.05
C LEU A 170 -6.99 -3.09 7.93
N SER A 171 -6.70 -3.03 9.22
CA SER A 171 -7.50 -2.22 10.16
C SER A 171 -7.40 -0.72 9.86
N VAL A 172 -8.55 -0.03 9.95
CA VAL A 172 -8.64 1.45 10.00
C VAL A 172 -8.51 1.99 11.43
N LEU A 173 -8.70 1.12 12.42
CA LEU A 173 -8.63 1.44 13.84
C LEU A 173 -7.29 1.03 14.44
N GLY A 174 -6.92 1.65 15.56
CA GLY A 174 -5.71 1.35 16.32
C GLY A 174 -4.75 2.52 16.38
N LYS A 175 -3.57 2.29 16.98
CA LYS A 175 -2.52 3.29 17.07
C LYS A 175 -1.90 3.58 15.69
N PRO A 176 -1.37 4.78 15.45
CA PRO A 176 -0.62 5.09 14.24
C PRO A 176 0.58 4.16 14.05
N VAL A 177 0.93 3.87 12.81
CA VAL A 177 2.10 3.03 12.47
C VAL A 177 3.42 3.66 12.93
N THR A 178 3.45 4.99 13.07
CA THR A 178 4.59 5.80 13.50
C THR A 178 4.78 5.89 15.01
N THR A 179 3.90 5.26 15.82
CA THR A 179 4.03 5.28 17.28
C THR A 179 5.41 4.77 17.72
N CYS A 180 6.03 5.43 18.70
CA CYS A 180 7.31 5.00 19.27
C CYS A 180 7.13 3.78 20.20
N LEU A 181 8.23 3.07 20.47
CA LEU A 181 8.28 2.09 21.56
C LEU A 181 8.69 2.80 22.85
N SER A 182 8.26 2.26 23.99
CA SER A 182 8.65 2.71 25.33
C SER A 182 8.89 1.52 26.25
N GLY A 183 9.65 1.74 27.32
CA GLY A 183 9.94 0.73 28.35
C GLY A 183 10.62 -0.52 27.81
N ASP A 184 10.25 -1.68 28.34
CA ASP A 184 10.88 -2.97 28.05
C ASP A 184 10.78 -3.39 26.57
N LEU A 185 9.84 -2.82 25.81
CA LEU A 185 9.72 -3.10 24.37
C LEU A 185 10.93 -2.62 23.57
N VAL A 186 11.68 -1.64 24.09
CA VAL A 186 12.95 -1.19 23.48
C VAL A 186 14.01 -2.31 23.54
N ASN A 187 14.06 -3.07 24.62
CA ASN A 187 15.00 -4.19 24.76
C ASN A 187 14.70 -5.29 23.72
N ILE A 188 13.43 -5.58 23.45
CA ILE A 188 13.00 -6.52 22.41
C ILE A 188 13.46 -6.03 21.03
N LYS A 189 13.34 -4.72 20.76
CA LYS A 189 13.82 -4.11 19.51
C LYS A 189 15.33 -4.31 19.35
N ASP A 190 16.11 -4.10 20.40
CA ASP A 190 17.55 -4.27 20.35
C ASP A 190 17.94 -5.73 20.10
N GLU A 191 17.23 -6.69 20.69
CA GLU A 191 17.45 -8.11 20.42
C GLU A 191 17.08 -8.48 18.97
N MET A 192 15.96 -7.96 18.45
CA MET A 192 15.59 -8.10 17.04
C MET A 192 16.66 -7.53 16.09
N ILE A 193 17.29 -6.41 16.46
CA ILE A 193 18.40 -5.82 15.70
C ILE A 193 19.65 -6.71 15.76
N LYS A 194 19.95 -7.37 16.88
CA LYS A 194 21.05 -8.35 16.96
C LYS A 194 20.79 -9.53 16.03
N GLN A 195 19.59 -10.10 16.05
CA GLN A 195 19.21 -11.19 15.14
C GLN A 195 19.28 -10.76 13.66
N PHE A 196 18.87 -9.52 13.36
CA PHE A 196 19.05 -8.92 12.03
C PHE A 196 20.51 -8.84 11.62
N ARG A 197 21.41 -8.42 12.52
CA ARG A 197 22.86 -8.35 12.26
C ARG A 197 23.49 -9.73 12.02
N ILE A 198 23.01 -10.77 12.68
CA ILE A 198 23.46 -12.16 12.43
C ILE A 198 23.12 -12.55 10.98
N CYS A 199 21.88 -12.32 10.55
CA CYS A 199 21.46 -12.59 9.17
C CYS A 199 22.17 -11.70 8.13
N TYR A 200 22.55 -10.48 8.55
CA TYR A 200 23.21 -9.49 7.70
C TYR A 200 24.63 -9.90 7.29
N LYS A 201 25.32 -10.70 8.12
CA LYS A 201 26.67 -11.21 7.85
C LYS A 201 26.73 -12.23 6.70
N SER A 202 25.58 -12.60 6.12
CA SER A 202 25.55 -13.40 4.90
C SER A 202 26.20 -12.66 3.72
N LYS A 203 26.62 -13.41 2.69
CA LYS A 203 27.38 -12.95 1.51
C LYS A 203 26.83 -11.68 0.82
N TRP A 204 25.56 -11.32 1.07
CA TRP A 204 24.80 -10.31 0.34
C TRP A 204 24.65 -8.96 1.05
N LYS A 205 25.18 -8.79 2.28
CA LYS A 205 25.06 -7.56 3.10
C LYS A 205 23.62 -7.03 3.20
N LYS A 206 22.63 -7.94 3.13
CA LYS A 206 21.19 -7.69 3.16
C LYS A 206 20.51 -8.90 3.79
N VAL A 207 19.46 -8.66 4.56
CA VAL A 207 18.69 -9.74 5.19
C VAL A 207 17.54 -10.14 4.28
N HIS A 208 17.76 -11.16 3.47
CA HIS A 208 16.72 -11.69 2.59
C HIS A 208 15.61 -12.40 3.37
N HIS A 209 14.39 -12.32 2.84
CA HIS A 209 13.21 -13.02 3.35
C HIS A 209 13.45 -14.51 3.62
N SER A 210 14.14 -15.22 2.71
CA SER A 210 14.42 -16.64 2.87
C SER A 210 15.37 -16.94 4.03
N ALA A 211 16.43 -16.14 4.18
CA ALA A 211 17.38 -16.28 5.28
C ALA A 211 16.70 -16.00 6.63
N TRP A 212 15.89 -14.95 6.70
CA TRP A 212 15.10 -14.61 7.88
C TRP A 212 14.14 -15.74 8.27
N MET A 213 13.39 -16.27 7.31
CA MET A 213 12.43 -17.35 7.57
C MET A 213 13.14 -18.62 8.06
N ASN A 214 14.28 -18.99 7.46
CA ASN A 214 15.08 -20.13 7.92
C ASN A 214 15.67 -19.95 9.33
N GLN A 215 15.93 -18.70 9.75
CA GLN A 215 16.47 -18.40 11.08
C GLN A 215 15.41 -18.54 12.19
N PHE A 216 14.14 -18.23 11.90
CA PHE A 216 13.10 -18.14 12.93
C PHE A 216 12.09 -19.28 12.88
N MET A 217 11.65 -19.69 11.69
CA MET A 217 10.55 -20.63 11.52
C MET A 217 10.90 -22.00 12.13
N GLY A 218 10.15 -22.41 13.16
CA GLY A 218 10.28 -23.72 13.80
C GLY A 218 11.50 -23.87 14.71
N ASN A 219 12.20 -22.78 15.03
CA ASN A 219 13.35 -22.79 15.92
C ASN A 219 12.98 -22.46 17.38
N ASN A 220 11.69 -22.32 17.71
CA ASN A 220 11.14 -22.03 19.04
C ASN A 220 11.85 -20.87 19.75
N LEU A 221 12.26 -19.87 18.97
CA LEU A 221 12.87 -18.67 19.51
C LEU A 221 11.77 -17.82 20.15
N GLU A 222 12.08 -17.22 21.30
CA GLU A 222 11.17 -16.29 22.00
C GLU A 222 10.71 -15.12 21.10
N LEU A 223 11.52 -14.78 20.09
CA LEU A 223 11.24 -13.74 19.10
C LEU A 223 10.59 -14.24 17.82
N GLU A 224 10.24 -15.52 17.69
CA GLU A 224 9.70 -16.08 16.44
C GLU A 224 8.44 -15.34 15.98
N TYR A 225 7.52 -15.05 16.89
CA TYR A 225 6.28 -14.34 16.54
C TYR A 225 6.53 -12.89 16.11
N VAL A 226 7.44 -12.17 16.80
CA VAL A 226 7.87 -10.82 16.40
C VAL A 226 8.53 -10.85 15.02
N ALA A 227 9.36 -11.85 14.77
CA ALA A 227 10.03 -12.06 13.49
C ALA A 227 9.06 -12.41 12.36
N PHE A 228 8.04 -13.22 12.64
CA PHE A 228 6.93 -13.53 11.73
C PHE A 228 6.18 -12.26 11.33
N LEU A 229 5.81 -11.42 12.30
CA LEU A 229 5.12 -10.15 12.05
C LEU A 229 6.01 -9.17 11.28
N ALA A 230 7.30 -9.08 11.61
CA ALA A 230 8.26 -8.24 10.89
C ALA A 230 8.43 -8.70 9.42
N PHE A 231 8.42 -10.01 9.17
CA PHE A 231 8.41 -10.56 7.81
C PHE A 231 7.13 -10.17 7.07
N TRP A 232 5.96 -10.39 7.68
CA TRP A 232 4.67 -10.06 7.08
C TRP A 232 4.58 -8.59 6.70
N LEU A 233 4.95 -7.70 7.63
CA LEU A 233 4.99 -6.26 7.42
C LEU A 233 5.93 -5.87 6.26
N SER A 234 7.16 -6.39 6.25
CA SER A 234 8.15 -6.06 5.20
C SER A 234 7.75 -6.57 3.82
N ARG A 235 7.06 -7.72 3.76
CA ARG A 235 6.75 -8.40 2.50
C ARG A 235 5.43 -7.98 1.89
N PHE A 236 4.39 -7.76 2.70
CA PHE A 236 3.01 -7.65 2.21
C PHE A 236 2.34 -6.31 2.54
N VAL A 237 2.79 -5.61 3.58
CA VAL A 237 2.17 -4.34 4.01
C VAL A 237 2.99 -3.15 3.53
N PHE A 238 4.26 -3.08 3.93
CA PHE A 238 5.17 -1.98 3.62
C PHE A 238 6.32 -2.48 2.74
N HIS A 239 6.11 -2.44 1.43
CA HIS A 239 7.12 -2.88 0.47
C HIS A 239 8.31 -1.91 0.45
N VAL A 240 9.53 -2.46 0.60
CA VAL A 240 10.77 -1.67 0.68
C VAL A 240 11.73 -2.06 -0.45
N TYR A 241 12.59 -1.11 -0.84
CA TYR A 241 13.77 -1.36 -1.66
C TYR A 241 14.98 -1.71 -0.77
N PRO A 242 15.85 -2.64 -1.18
CA PRO A 242 15.73 -3.63 -2.26
C PRO A 242 14.59 -4.66 -2.08
N LYS A 243 14.19 -5.34 -3.17
CA LYS A 243 13.16 -6.40 -3.11
C LYS A 243 13.58 -7.54 -2.18
N ASP A 244 12.57 -8.13 -1.54
CA ASP A 244 12.66 -9.40 -0.81
C ASP A 244 13.63 -9.38 0.38
N ILE A 245 13.68 -8.25 1.09
CA ILE A 245 14.46 -8.04 2.30
C ILE A 245 13.57 -7.67 3.49
N ILE A 246 14.05 -7.99 4.68
CA ILE A 246 13.46 -7.51 5.93
C ILE A 246 13.82 -6.04 6.16
N CYS A 247 12.82 -5.23 6.50
CA CYS A 247 13.03 -3.84 6.85
C CYS A 247 13.11 -3.66 8.38
N LYS A 248 14.27 -3.28 8.91
CA LYS A 248 14.42 -3.03 10.36
C LYS A 248 13.47 -1.96 10.91
N LYS A 249 13.00 -1.03 10.07
CA LYS A 249 12.07 0.05 10.45
C LYS A 249 10.69 -0.49 10.83
N VAL A 250 10.32 -1.72 10.43
CA VAL A 250 9.03 -2.33 10.82
C VAL A 250 9.08 -3.02 12.19
N PHE A 251 10.25 -3.17 12.82
CA PHE A 251 10.36 -3.87 14.11
C PHE A 251 9.54 -3.22 15.24
N PRO A 252 9.52 -1.89 15.41
CA PRO A 252 8.63 -1.25 16.38
C PRO A 252 7.16 -1.64 16.21
N VAL A 253 6.69 -1.69 14.96
CA VAL A 253 5.32 -2.09 14.64
C VAL A 253 5.09 -3.56 14.97
N ALA A 254 6.00 -4.45 14.54
CA ALA A 254 5.91 -5.88 14.80
C ALA A 254 5.86 -6.20 16.30
N ILE A 255 6.67 -5.51 17.11
CA ILE A 255 6.69 -5.69 18.57
C ILE A 255 5.35 -5.28 19.18
N ARG A 256 4.77 -4.14 18.77
CA ARG A 256 3.44 -3.73 19.26
C ARG A 256 2.35 -4.72 18.89
N LEU A 257 2.35 -5.21 17.65
CA LEU A 257 1.41 -6.24 17.22
C LEU A 257 1.56 -7.52 18.06
N ALA A 258 2.79 -7.90 18.40
CA ALA A 258 3.05 -9.07 19.24
C ALA A 258 2.51 -8.90 20.68
N GLN A 259 2.39 -7.66 21.15
CA GLN A 259 1.76 -7.31 22.44
C GLN A 259 0.23 -7.18 22.35
N GLY A 260 -0.38 -7.50 21.20
CA GLY A 260 -1.82 -7.35 20.98
C GLY A 260 -2.28 -5.90 20.78
N ILE A 261 -1.37 -4.96 20.54
CA ILE A 261 -1.74 -3.56 20.26
C ILE A 261 -2.24 -3.45 18.82
N GLN A 262 -3.49 -3.03 18.66
CA GLN A 262 -4.06 -2.76 17.35
C GLN A 262 -3.40 -1.56 16.66
N ILE A 263 -3.10 -1.71 15.37
CA ILE A 263 -2.47 -0.67 14.54
C ILE A 263 -3.34 -0.36 13.32
N ALA A 264 -3.51 0.93 13.02
CA ALA A 264 -4.26 1.40 11.86
C ALA A 264 -3.38 1.34 10.59
N PHE A 265 -3.35 0.19 9.91
CA PHE A 265 -2.57 0.00 8.69
C PHE A 265 -3.21 0.60 7.44
N ALA A 266 -4.55 0.58 7.36
CA ALA A 266 -5.26 1.01 6.16
C ALA A 266 -4.90 2.44 5.74
N PRO A 267 -4.84 3.46 6.62
CA PRO A 267 -4.42 4.81 6.24
C PRO A 267 -3.04 4.89 5.60
N ALA A 268 -2.05 4.19 6.18
CA ALA A 268 -0.67 4.21 5.67
C ALA A 268 -0.55 3.52 4.30
N VAL A 269 -1.22 2.37 4.13
CA VAL A 269 -1.24 1.65 2.85
C VAL A 269 -2.01 2.43 1.80
N PHE A 270 -3.14 3.04 2.16
CA PHE A 270 -3.94 3.85 1.26
C PHE A 270 -3.18 5.09 0.75
N ALA A 271 -2.48 5.79 1.65
CA ALA A 271 -1.59 6.89 1.27
C ALA A 271 -0.49 6.44 0.30
N SER A 272 0.07 5.24 0.50
CA SER A 272 1.10 4.69 -0.41
C SER A 272 0.56 4.43 -1.82
N ILE A 273 -0.68 3.94 -1.92
CA ILE A 273 -1.37 3.71 -3.21
C ILE A 273 -1.53 5.04 -3.96
N TYR A 274 -2.06 6.07 -3.31
CA TYR A 274 -2.31 7.37 -3.95
C TYR A 274 -1.02 8.06 -4.38
N ARG A 275 0.02 7.96 -3.54
CA ARG A 275 1.37 8.44 -3.88
C ARG A 275 1.88 7.75 -5.15
N ASP A 276 1.74 6.43 -5.23
CA ASP A 276 2.27 5.67 -6.36
C ASP A 276 1.46 5.88 -7.65
N LEU A 277 0.15 6.13 -7.55
CA LEU A 277 -0.66 6.57 -8.69
C LEU A 277 -0.17 7.92 -9.22
N ARG A 278 0.12 8.87 -8.32
CA ARG A 278 0.69 10.17 -8.69
C ARG A 278 2.06 10.04 -9.36
N VAL A 279 2.92 9.16 -8.84
CA VAL A 279 4.24 8.88 -9.45
C VAL A 279 4.08 8.24 -10.83
N LEU A 280 3.15 7.28 -10.98
CA LEU A 280 2.86 6.63 -12.26
C LEU A 280 2.39 7.63 -13.30
N ILE A 281 1.38 8.44 -12.98
CA ILE A 281 0.79 9.38 -13.95
C ILE A 281 1.78 10.50 -14.33
N ASN A 282 2.56 11.01 -13.37
CA ASN A 282 3.60 12.01 -13.64
C ASN A 282 4.70 11.45 -14.55
N HIS A 283 5.08 10.18 -14.34
CA HIS A 283 6.07 9.53 -15.19
C HIS A 283 5.57 9.38 -16.63
N VAL A 284 4.30 8.99 -16.81
CA VAL A 284 3.65 8.96 -18.13
C VAL A 284 3.69 10.34 -18.77
N PHE A 285 3.31 11.42 -18.06
CA PHE A 285 3.26 12.75 -18.69
C PHE A 285 4.61 13.35 -18.99
N ASN A 286 5.59 13.19 -18.09
CA ASN A 286 6.83 13.94 -18.17
C ASN A 286 8.00 13.13 -18.72
N ASN A 287 7.82 11.83 -18.97
CA ASN A 287 8.89 10.92 -19.43
C ASN A 287 10.17 11.00 -18.59
N SER A 288 10.07 11.44 -17.33
CA SER A 288 11.20 11.80 -16.49
C SER A 288 11.26 10.94 -15.22
N GLY A 289 12.50 10.65 -14.79
CA GLY A 289 12.80 9.98 -13.53
C GLY A 289 12.76 8.45 -13.56
N THR A 290 13.33 7.86 -12.49
CA THR A 290 13.29 6.42 -12.22
C THR A 290 11.93 6.04 -11.63
N LEU A 291 11.18 5.16 -12.29
CA LEU A 291 9.89 4.71 -11.78
C LEU A 291 10.08 3.73 -10.61
N CYS A 292 9.61 4.12 -9.42
CA CYS A 292 9.74 3.33 -8.21
C CYS A 292 8.35 3.14 -7.57
N VAL A 293 7.69 2.06 -7.97
CA VAL A 293 6.32 1.72 -7.53
C VAL A 293 6.32 0.50 -6.62
N TRP A 294 5.77 0.68 -5.43
CA TRP A 294 5.85 -0.19 -4.25
C TRP A 294 4.50 -0.48 -3.61
N ALA A 295 3.49 0.34 -3.86
CA ALA A 295 2.18 0.17 -3.28
C ALA A 295 1.55 -1.20 -3.64
N PRO A 296 0.72 -1.77 -2.76
CA PRO A 296 0.02 -3.02 -3.02
C PRO A 296 -1.15 -2.81 -3.99
N PHE A 297 -0.83 -2.62 -5.28
CA PHE A 297 -1.82 -2.42 -6.35
C PHE A 297 -2.78 -3.61 -6.54
N GLN A 298 -2.55 -4.75 -5.89
CA GLN A 298 -3.52 -5.84 -5.76
C GLN A 298 -4.86 -5.34 -5.22
N ILE A 299 -4.84 -4.43 -4.24
CA ILE A 299 -6.05 -3.88 -3.63
C ILE A 299 -6.87 -3.12 -4.68
N MET A 300 -6.21 -2.28 -5.48
CA MET A 300 -6.85 -1.54 -6.57
C MET A 300 -7.38 -2.45 -7.67
N GLN A 301 -6.62 -3.48 -8.07
CA GLN A 301 -7.09 -4.42 -9.08
C GLN A 301 -8.35 -5.16 -8.62
N ILE A 302 -8.39 -5.63 -7.37
CA ILE A 302 -9.57 -6.29 -6.81
C ILE A 302 -10.73 -5.30 -6.66
N TRP A 303 -10.47 -4.05 -6.28
CA TRP A 303 -11.48 -3.00 -6.26
C TRP A 303 -12.11 -2.81 -7.64
N ALA A 304 -11.29 -2.75 -8.70
CA ALA A 304 -11.76 -2.67 -10.07
C ALA A 304 -12.64 -3.86 -10.45
N TYR A 305 -12.22 -5.09 -10.12
CA TYR A 305 -13.04 -6.29 -10.40
C TYR A 305 -14.37 -6.33 -9.64
N LYS A 306 -14.46 -5.68 -8.48
CA LYS A 306 -15.71 -5.56 -7.73
C LYS A 306 -16.66 -4.55 -8.34
N ARG A 307 -16.13 -3.42 -8.83
CA ARG A 307 -16.89 -2.34 -9.44
C ARG A 307 -17.15 -2.55 -10.93
N LEU A 308 -16.42 -3.42 -11.60
CA LEU A 308 -16.60 -3.67 -13.03
C LEU A 308 -16.90 -5.16 -13.25
N PRO A 309 -18.13 -5.62 -12.96
CA PRO A 309 -18.47 -7.04 -13.02
C PRO A 309 -18.32 -7.67 -14.40
N THR A 310 -18.37 -6.87 -15.47
CA THR A 310 -18.17 -7.31 -16.84
C THR A 310 -16.71 -7.64 -17.17
N LEU A 311 -15.76 -7.13 -16.37
CA LEU A 311 -14.32 -7.26 -16.59
C LEU A 311 -13.68 -8.33 -15.69
N ARG A 312 -14.46 -9.01 -14.85
CA ARG A 312 -13.95 -10.04 -13.95
C ARG A 312 -13.98 -11.42 -14.62
N SER A 313 -12.95 -12.23 -14.37
CA SER A 313 -13.09 -13.69 -14.47
C SER A 313 -14.04 -14.19 -13.38
N GLU A 314 -14.79 -15.28 -13.62
CA GLU A 314 -15.72 -15.85 -12.64
C GLU A 314 -15.03 -16.06 -11.28
N SER A 315 -15.48 -15.30 -10.28
CA SER A 315 -14.89 -15.34 -8.94
C SER A 315 -15.29 -16.62 -8.23
N LYS A 316 -14.37 -17.20 -7.45
CA LYS A 316 -14.68 -18.38 -6.63
C LYS A 316 -15.64 -18.00 -5.49
N SER A 317 -16.50 -18.93 -5.09
CA SER A 317 -17.25 -18.83 -3.84
C SER A 317 -16.27 -18.85 -2.66
N LEU A 318 -16.56 -18.05 -1.63
CA LEU A 318 -15.76 -18.02 -0.40
C LEU A 318 -16.22 -19.12 0.54
N ARG A 319 -15.27 -19.79 1.18
CA ARG A 319 -15.54 -20.65 2.34
C ARG A 319 -15.64 -19.79 3.61
N PRO A 320 -16.31 -20.29 4.66
CA PRO A 320 -16.33 -19.61 5.95
C PRO A 320 -14.90 -19.33 6.46
N GLY A 321 -14.64 -18.09 6.88
CA GLY A 321 -13.33 -17.65 7.37
C GLY A 321 -12.30 -17.31 6.29
N GLU A 322 -12.64 -17.43 4.99
CA GLU A 322 -11.73 -16.97 3.94
C GLU A 322 -11.84 -15.45 3.70
N PRO A 323 -10.69 -14.77 3.51
CA PRO A 323 -10.67 -13.35 3.25
C PRO A 323 -11.25 -13.03 1.88
N ARG A 324 -11.78 -11.82 1.72
CA ARG A 324 -12.44 -11.41 0.47
C ARG A 324 -11.57 -11.58 -0.77
N MET A 325 -10.25 -11.39 -0.64
CA MET A 325 -9.30 -11.55 -1.75
C MET A 325 -9.18 -13.00 -2.25
N ALA A 326 -9.52 -14.01 -1.43
CA ALA A 326 -9.46 -15.43 -1.80
C ALA A 326 -10.32 -15.76 -3.02
N ARG A 327 -11.38 -14.98 -3.27
CA ARG A 327 -12.23 -15.08 -4.48
C ARG A 327 -11.43 -15.06 -5.78
N TRP A 328 -10.31 -14.34 -5.81
CA TRP A 328 -9.46 -14.16 -6.98
C TRP A 328 -8.18 -15.00 -6.94
N HIS A 329 -8.11 -15.98 -6.04
CA HIS A 329 -6.92 -16.80 -5.88
C HIS A 329 -6.56 -17.58 -7.15
N LYS A 330 -5.37 -17.29 -7.69
CA LYS A 330 -4.79 -17.91 -8.90
C LYS A 330 -5.64 -17.79 -10.17
N LEU A 331 -6.66 -16.94 -10.17
CA LEU A 331 -7.47 -16.69 -11.36
C LEU A 331 -6.62 -15.99 -12.41
N ASN A 332 -6.65 -16.51 -13.63
CA ASN A 332 -6.06 -15.81 -14.76
C ASN A 332 -6.93 -14.62 -15.10
N SER A 333 -6.29 -13.48 -15.28
CA SER A 333 -6.91 -12.26 -15.75
C SER A 333 -5.98 -11.66 -16.79
N SER A 334 -6.45 -11.66 -18.03
CA SER A 334 -5.78 -11.01 -19.15
C SER A 334 -6.77 -10.03 -19.72
N SER A 335 -6.89 -8.89 -19.05
CA SER A 335 -7.71 -7.80 -19.59
C SER A 335 -7.06 -7.26 -20.86
N ASP A 336 -7.87 -6.81 -21.81
CA ASP A 336 -7.41 -6.05 -22.97
C ASP A 336 -7.68 -4.56 -22.71
N LEU A 337 -6.67 -3.70 -22.88
CA LEU A 337 -6.81 -2.26 -22.61
C LEU A 337 -7.94 -1.59 -23.41
N LYS A 338 -8.19 -2.01 -24.66
CA LYS A 338 -9.28 -1.45 -25.47
C LYS A 338 -10.64 -1.83 -24.88
N ILE A 339 -10.79 -3.08 -24.44
CA ILE A 339 -11.98 -3.56 -23.75
C ILE A 339 -12.16 -2.80 -22.43
N LEU A 340 -11.10 -2.62 -21.64
CA LEU A 340 -11.16 -1.85 -20.40
C LEU A 340 -11.62 -0.41 -20.61
N ARG A 341 -11.04 0.31 -21.59
CA ARG A 341 -11.44 1.67 -21.95
C ARG A 341 -12.92 1.74 -22.31
N PHE A 342 -13.40 0.80 -23.12
CA PHE A 342 -14.81 0.72 -23.51
C PHE A 342 -15.72 0.52 -22.29
N HIS A 343 -15.39 -0.44 -21.42
CA HIS A 343 -16.23 -0.71 -20.25
C HIS A 343 -16.22 0.43 -19.22
N MET A 344 -15.05 1.00 -18.92
CA MET A 344 -14.90 2.11 -17.97
C MET A 344 -15.58 3.40 -18.46
N SER A 345 -15.78 3.56 -19.77
CA SER A 345 -16.45 4.73 -20.34
C SER A 345 -17.98 4.71 -20.17
N SER A 346 -18.58 3.59 -19.74
CA SER A 346 -20.02 3.43 -19.62
C SER A 346 -20.44 3.19 -18.17
N PRO A 347 -21.36 3.99 -17.60
CA PRO A 347 -21.82 3.82 -16.22
C PRO A 347 -22.59 2.52 -16.00
N LYS A 348 -23.13 1.90 -17.06
CA LYS A 348 -23.86 0.62 -16.97
C LYS A 348 -22.98 -0.57 -16.57
N ASN A 349 -21.66 -0.41 -16.71
CA ASN A 349 -20.70 -1.45 -16.38
C ASN A 349 -20.10 -1.29 -14.97
N PHE A 350 -20.45 -0.22 -14.24
CA PHE A 350 -19.89 0.14 -12.94
C PHE A 350 -20.75 -0.33 -11.74
#